data_AF-A0AAP6BJ21-F1
#
_entry.id   AF-A0AAP6BJ21-F1
#
_cell.length_a   1.000
_cell.length_b   1.000
_cell.length_c   1.000
_cell.angle_alpha   90.00
_cell.angle_beta   90.00
_cell.angle_gamma   90.00
#
_symmetry.space_group_name_H-M   'P 1'
#
loop_
_entity.id
_entity.type
_entity.pdbx_description
1 polymer ?
#
loop_
_entity_poly.entity_id
_entity_poly.type
_entity_poly.pdbx_seq_one_letter_code
_entity_poly.pdbx_strand_id
1 'polypeptide(L)'
;MRSFLGVVNPLGVKVFDTSGYASLHEVRDRAHRDALTADMRRRGWQGPPTVVLADHAISLTGVHRRSAAAQAGLDEVPGVSLEDLFGACGKDMWELVNGSEEYATSYYYDFSRLINDHLPETVIESYGLDMQ
;
A
#
# COMPACT_ATOMS: atom_id res chain seq x y z
N MET A 1 12.99 6.73 15.83
CA MET A 1 11.86 6.40 14.96
C MET A 1 10.67 7.23 15.39
N ARG A 2 10.11 8.08 14.52
CA ARG A 2 8.83 8.73 14.81
C ARG A 2 7.72 7.69 14.66
N SER A 3 6.72 7.75 15.55
CA SER A 3 5.58 6.83 15.53
C SER A 3 4.52 7.36 14.57
N PHE A 4 4.09 6.55 13.61
CA PHE A 4 2.95 6.87 12.76
C PHE A 4 1.65 6.69 13.55
N LEU A 5 1.24 7.74 14.26
CA LEU A 5 -0.01 7.75 15.01
C LEU A 5 -1.20 7.54 14.07
N GLY A 6 -2.14 6.67 14.44
CA GLY A 6 -3.36 6.40 13.67
C GLY A 6 -3.23 5.34 12.56
N VAL A 7 -2.03 4.80 12.34
CA VAL A 7 -1.82 3.71 11.38
C VAL A 7 -2.35 2.39 11.95
N VAL A 8 -3.16 1.71 11.13
CA VAL A 8 -3.67 0.35 11.42
C VAL A 8 -2.81 -0.65 10.67
N ASN A 9 -1.93 -1.35 11.38
CA ASN A 9 -0.96 -2.29 10.82
C ASN A 9 -1.04 -3.64 11.55
N PRO A 10 -2.04 -4.49 11.23
CA PRO A 10 -2.32 -5.71 12.00
C PRO A 10 -1.19 -6.75 11.94
N LEU A 11 -0.36 -6.75 10.89
CA LEU A 11 0.79 -7.65 10.80
C LEU A 11 2.05 -7.13 11.51
N GLY A 12 2.03 -5.90 12.03
CA GLY A 12 3.19 -5.32 12.72
C GLY A 12 4.44 -5.18 11.84
N VAL A 13 4.29 -5.22 10.52
CA VAL A 13 5.40 -5.06 9.57
C VAL A 13 5.99 -3.64 9.65
N LYS A 14 7.22 -3.46 9.18
CA LYS A 14 7.91 -2.17 9.25
C LYS A 14 7.16 -1.12 8.45
N VAL A 15 6.77 -0.04 9.12
CA VAL A 15 6.19 1.16 8.47
C VAL A 15 7.29 2.19 8.23
N PHE A 16 7.29 2.81 7.05
CA PHE A 16 8.23 3.86 6.67
C PHE A 16 7.53 4.97 5.87
N ASP A 17 8.21 6.11 5.70
CA ASP A 17 7.68 7.23 4.93
C ASP A 17 7.79 6.94 3.42
N THR A 18 6.67 7.11 2.73
CA THR A 18 6.48 6.91 1.29
C THR A 18 5.99 8.17 0.59
N SER A 19 6.14 9.34 1.22
CA SER A 19 5.76 10.64 0.65
C SER A 19 6.29 10.86 -0.77
N GLY A 20 7.49 10.35 -1.08
CA GLY A 20 8.14 10.40 -2.40
C GLY A 20 7.66 9.38 -3.44
N TYR A 21 6.71 8.50 -3.11
CA TYR A 21 6.31 7.39 -3.99
C TYR A 21 5.21 7.82 -4.96
N ALA A 22 5.28 7.32 -6.20
CA ALA A 22 4.23 7.51 -7.21
C ALA A 22 3.08 6.53 -6.98
N SER A 23 1.83 6.91 -7.26
CA SER A 23 0.72 5.95 -7.24
C SER A 23 0.66 5.19 -8.56
N LEU A 24 0.32 3.90 -8.50
CA LEU A 24 0.12 3.05 -9.69
C LEU A 24 -1.00 3.59 -10.60
N HIS A 25 -2.01 4.23 -10.01
CA HIS A 25 -3.15 4.78 -10.72
C HIS A 25 -3.45 6.23 -10.30
N GLU A 26 -4.36 6.88 -11.03
CA GLU A 26 -4.86 8.23 -10.75
C GLU A 26 -6.06 8.23 -9.79
N VAL A 27 -6.34 9.38 -9.18
CA VAL A 27 -7.53 9.59 -8.33
C VAL A 27 -8.78 9.64 -9.22
N ARG A 28 -9.60 8.59 -9.17
CA ARG A 28 -10.87 8.51 -9.92
C ARG A 28 -12.07 9.11 -9.19
N ASP A 29 -12.06 9.12 -7.86
CA ASP A 29 -13.14 9.70 -7.04
C ASP A 29 -12.61 10.91 -6.24
N ARG A 30 -12.90 12.11 -6.73
CA ARG A 30 -12.45 13.36 -6.10
C ARG A 30 -13.23 13.67 -4.82
N ALA A 31 -14.50 13.31 -4.75
CA ALA A 31 -15.32 13.57 -3.57
C ALA A 31 -14.84 12.73 -2.37
N HIS A 32 -14.52 11.46 -2.61
CA HIS A 32 -13.93 10.60 -1.58
C HIS A 32 -12.58 11.14 -1.09
N ARG A 33 -11.69 11.55 -2.01
CA ARG A 33 -10.41 12.19 -1.65
C ARG A 33 -10.63 13.45 -0.81
N ASP A 34 -11.56 14.32 -1.18
CA ASP A 34 -11.78 15.59 -0.47
C ASP A 34 -12.31 15.37 0.95
N ALA A 35 -13.17 14.36 1.14
CA ALA A 35 -13.59 13.93 2.46
C ALA A 35 -12.40 13.43 3.31
N LEU A 36 -11.50 12.62 2.72
CA LEU A 36 -10.27 12.19 3.38
C LEU A 36 -9.35 13.36 3.73
N THR A 37 -9.20 14.35 2.84
CA THR A 37 -8.38 15.55 3.09
C THR A 37 -8.91 16.33 4.28
N ALA A 38 -10.23 16.57 4.34
CA ALA A 38 -10.85 17.28 5.46
C ALA A 38 -10.65 16.54 6.78
N ASP A 39 -10.66 15.21 6.75
CA ASP A 39 -10.42 14.39 7.94
C ASP A 39 -8.95 14.39 8.38
N MET A 40 -8.02 14.21 7.44
CA MET A 40 -6.59 14.22 7.70
C MET A 40 -6.10 15.55 8.26
N ARG A 41 -6.69 16.68 7.84
CA ARG A 41 -6.39 18.00 8.44
C ARG A 41 -6.70 18.07 9.94
N ARG A 42 -7.66 17.29 10.43
CA ARG A 42 -8.07 17.29 11.83
C ARG A 42 -7.32 16.24 12.65
N ARG A 43 -7.07 15.07 12.07
CA ARG A 43 -6.66 13.86 12.82
C ARG A 43 -5.36 13.22 12.33
N GLY A 44 -4.70 13.81 11.33
CA GLY A 44 -3.57 13.19 10.66
C GLY A 44 -4.00 11.94 9.88
N TRP A 45 -3.04 11.05 9.60
CA TRP A 45 -3.34 9.78 8.95
C TRP A 45 -4.18 8.87 9.86
N GLN A 46 -5.22 8.25 9.30
CA GLN A 46 -6.06 7.27 9.99
C GLN A 46 -6.32 6.09 9.07
N GLY A 47 -6.04 4.88 9.55
CA GLY A 47 -6.27 3.64 8.80
C GLY A 47 -4.99 2.98 8.29
N PRO A 48 -5.11 2.04 7.35
CA PRO A 48 -3.97 1.22 6.95
C PRO A 48 -2.90 2.02 6.22
N PRO A 49 -1.62 1.61 6.32
CA PRO A 49 -0.55 2.20 5.51
C PRO A 49 -0.81 1.92 4.03
N THR A 50 -0.17 2.68 3.14
CA THR A 50 -0.10 2.33 1.73
C THR A 50 0.74 1.06 1.56
N VAL A 51 0.39 0.22 0.60
CA VAL A 51 1.28 -0.90 0.19
C VAL A 51 2.08 -0.45 -1.02
N VAL A 52 3.39 -0.68 -0.97
CA VAL A 52 4.33 -0.19 -1.98
C VAL A 52 5.23 -1.30 -2.52
N LEU A 53 5.70 -1.12 -3.75
CA LEU A 53 6.89 -1.75 -4.27
C LEU A 53 8.06 -0.83 -3.96
N ALA A 54 8.79 -1.13 -2.89
CA ALA A 54 9.84 -0.27 -2.35
C ALA A 54 10.91 0.09 -3.40
N ASP A 55 11.41 -0.93 -4.12
CA ASP A 55 12.48 -0.78 -5.11
C ASP A 55 12.09 0.06 -6.32
N HIS A 56 10.78 0.19 -6.58
CA HIS A 56 10.25 0.95 -7.70
C HIS A 56 9.72 2.34 -7.30
N ALA A 57 9.71 2.65 -6.00
CA ALA A 57 9.06 3.86 -5.47
C ALA A 57 7.58 4.00 -5.93
N ILE A 58 6.86 2.88 -6.05
CA ILE A 58 5.46 2.83 -6.49
C ILE A 58 4.56 2.37 -5.35
N SER A 59 3.45 3.06 -5.16
CA SER A 59 2.37 2.69 -4.26
C SER A 59 1.26 1.98 -5.03
N LEU A 60 1.00 0.72 -4.64
CA LEU A 60 -0.02 -0.15 -5.21
C LEU A 60 -1.42 0.26 -4.71
N THR A 61 -1.52 0.61 -3.44
CA THR A 61 -2.81 0.94 -2.78
C THR A 61 -2.86 2.38 -2.28
N GLY A 62 -4.05 2.87 -1.95
CA GLY A 62 -4.18 4.14 -1.20
C GLY A 62 -4.00 5.41 -2.03
N VAL A 63 -4.21 5.39 -3.35
CA VAL A 63 -4.13 6.56 -4.24
C VAL A 63 -4.89 7.78 -3.72
N HIS A 64 -6.12 7.59 -3.21
CA HIS A 64 -6.91 8.68 -2.62
C HIS A 64 -6.31 9.17 -1.31
N ARG A 65 -5.86 8.28 -0.41
CA ARG A 65 -5.26 8.65 0.88
C ARG A 65 -3.96 9.41 0.69
N ARG A 66 -3.10 9.00 -0.25
CA ARG A 66 -1.86 9.69 -0.58
C ARG A 66 -2.14 11.09 -1.14
N SER A 67 -3.08 11.20 -2.09
CA SER A 67 -3.50 12.50 -2.61
C SER A 67 -4.12 13.38 -1.52
N ALA A 68 -4.90 12.79 -0.63
CA ALA A 68 -5.53 13.49 0.48
C ALA A 68 -4.51 14.01 1.51
N ALA A 69 -3.50 13.19 1.84
CA ALA A 69 -2.41 13.54 2.75
C ALA A 69 -1.63 14.75 2.24
N ALA A 70 -1.28 14.75 0.94
CA ALA A 70 -0.63 15.88 0.30
C ALA A 70 -1.49 17.17 0.38
N GLN A 71 -2.79 17.08 0.11
CA GLN A 71 -3.70 18.25 0.22
C GLN A 71 -4.00 18.68 1.66
N ALA A 72 -3.85 17.77 2.61
CA ALA A 72 -3.96 18.05 4.04
C ALA A 72 -2.68 18.67 4.61
N GLY A 73 -1.57 18.67 3.85
CA GLY A 73 -0.28 19.18 4.29
C GLY A 73 0.42 18.26 5.27
N LEU A 74 0.23 16.94 5.16
CA LEU A 74 1.01 15.97 5.94
C LEU A 74 2.40 15.82 5.34
N ASP A 75 3.42 15.87 6.18
CA ASP A 75 4.83 15.74 5.75
C ASP A 75 5.21 14.29 5.40
N GLU A 76 4.54 13.31 6.01
CA GLU A 76 4.85 11.89 5.89
C GLU A 76 3.62 11.08 5.43
N VAL A 77 3.85 10.07 4.60
CA VAL A 77 2.82 9.11 4.16
C VAL A 77 3.25 7.71 4.61
N PRO A 78 2.55 7.07 5.57
CA PRO A 78 2.93 5.75 6.05
C PRO A 78 2.72 4.69 4.96
N GLY A 79 3.76 3.93 4.69
CA GLY A 79 3.71 2.78 3.80
C GLY A 79 4.42 1.55 4.36
N VAL A 80 4.12 0.39 3.77
CA VAL A 80 4.73 -0.91 4.03
C VAL A 80 5.10 -1.56 2.70
N SER A 81 6.19 -2.34 2.68
CA SER A 81 6.58 -3.09 1.48
C SER A 81 5.64 -4.26 1.24
N LEU A 82 5.26 -4.51 -0.01
CA LEU A 82 4.53 -5.74 -0.37
C LEU A 82 5.34 -6.98 0.03
N GLU A 83 6.66 -6.94 -0.13
CA GLU A 83 7.56 -8.03 0.25
C GLU A 83 7.49 -8.34 1.76
N ASP A 84 7.43 -7.31 2.61
CA ASP A 84 7.30 -7.49 4.06
C ASP A 84 5.95 -8.14 4.43
N LEU A 85 4.88 -7.87 3.67
CA LEU A 85 3.57 -8.51 3.88
C LEU A 85 3.62 -10.01 3.53
N PHE A 86 4.29 -10.38 2.44
CA PHE A 86 4.55 -11.78 2.09
C PHE A 86 5.40 -12.46 3.16
N GLY A 87 6.49 -11.80 3.59
CA GLY A 87 7.37 -12.31 4.64
C GLY A 87 6.63 -12.52 5.97
N ALA A 88 5.75 -11.60 6.36
CA ALA A 88 4.90 -11.74 7.55
C ALA A 88 3.89 -12.91 7.43
N CYS A 89 3.56 -13.32 6.21
CA CYS A 89 2.74 -14.51 5.93
C CYS A 89 3.58 -15.80 5.74
N GLY A 90 4.88 -15.75 5.99
CA GLY A 90 5.80 -16.89 5.83
C GLY A 90 6.07 -17.26 4.37
N LYS A 91 6.04 -16.28 3.46
CA LYS A 91 6.25 -16.47 2.02
C LYS A 91 7.39 -15.59 1.52
N ASP A 92 8.17 -16.11 0.58
CA ASP A 92 9.13 -15.33 -0.19
C ASP A 92 8.46 -14.88 -1.49
N MET A 93 8.21 -13.57 -1.62
CA MET A 93 7.54 -13.00 -2.78
C MET A 93 8.36 -13.23 -4.06
N TRP A 94 9.67 -13.08 -3.99
CA TRP A 94 10.55 -13.14 -5.16
C TRP A 94 10.82 -14.58 -5.58
N GLU A 95 10.85 -15.53 -4.66
CA GLU A 95 10.87 -16.96 -5.00
C GLU A 95 9.60 -17.35 -5.77
N LEU A 96 8.42 -16.89 -5.33
CA LEU A 96 7.15 -17.15 -6.02
C LEU A 96 7.11 -16.54 -7.42
N VAL A 97 7.54 -15.28 -7.55
CA VAL A 97 7.59 -14.56 -8.83
C VAL A 97 8.58 -15.22 -9.80
N ASN A 98 9.79 -15.56 -9.33
CA ASN A 98 10.83 -16.15 -10.19
C ASN A 98 10.57 -17.64 -10.48
N GLY A 99 9.80 -18.33 -9.63
CA GLY A 99 9.45 -19.74 -9.78
C GLY A 99 8.25 -20.01 -10.70
N SER A 100 7.58 -18.97 -11.21
CA SER A 100 6.37 -19.11 -12.03
C SER A 100 6.41 -18.22 -13.27
N GLU A 101 6.39 -18.85 -14.45
CA GLU A 101 6.22 -18.14 -15.72
C GLU A 101 4.91 -17.33 -15.75
N GLU A 102 3.90 -17.73 -14.98
CA GLU A 102 2.61 -17.04 -14.92
C GLU A 102 2.72 -15.64 -14.29
N TYR A 103 3.68 -15.43 -13.38
CA TYR A 103 3.93 -14.12 -12.78
C TYR A 103 5.01 -13.34 -13.54
N ALA A 104 5.89 -14.02 -14.27
CA ALA A 104 7.00 -13.44 -15.00
C ALA A 104 6.64 -12.90 -16.40
N THR A 105 5.41 -13.11 -16.89
CA THR A 105 5.02 -12.92 -18.31
C THR A 105 4.60 -11.50 -18.70
N SER A 106 4.89 -10.48 -17.91
CA SER A 106 4.47 -9.10 -18.20
C SER A 106 5.52 -8.07 -17.78
N TYR A 107 5.64 -6.98 -18.56
CA TYR A 107 6.46 -5.79 -18.20
C TYR A 107 6.07 -5.18 -16.84
N TYR A 108 4.89 -5.52 -16.33
CA TYR A 108 4.43 -5.27 -14.96
C TYR A 108 3.97 -6.60 -14.38
N TYR A 109 4.63 -7.13 -13.35
CA TYR A 109 4.17 -8.36 -12.68
C TYR A 109 2.67 -8.27 -12.36
N ASP A 110 1.93 -9.36 -12.59
CA ASP A 110 0.50 -9.41 -12.22
C ASP A 110 0.38 -9.55 -10.69
N PHE A 111 0.65 -8.44 -10.00
CA PHE A 111 0.60 -8.37 -8.55
C PHE A 111 -0.80 -8.66 -8.02
N SER A 112 -1.86 -8.32 -8.77
CA SER A 112 -3.23 -8.66 -8.39
C SER A 112 -3.40 -10.17 -8.25
N ARG A 113 -2.94 -10.93 -9.25
CA ARG A 113 -2.98 -12.40 -9.18
C ARG A 113 -2.06 -12.96 -8.10
N LEU A 114 -0.81 -12.50 -8.05
CA LEU A 114 0.16 -12.93 -7.02
C LEU A 114 -0.39 -12.74 -5.60
N ILE A 115 -1.02 -11.59 -5.34
CA ILE A 115 -1.66 -11.26 -4.05
C ILE A 115 -2.82 -12.22 -3.77
N ASN A 116 -3.75 -12.38 -4.73
CA ASN A 116 -4.94 -13.21 -4.53
C ASN A 116 -4.61 -14.70 -4.34
N ASP A 117 -3.56 -15.19 -5.01
CA ASP A 117 -3.17 -16.60 -4.95
C ASP A 117 -2.39 -16.95 -3.65
N HIS A 118 -1.84 -15.94 -2.95
CA HIS A 118 -0.87 -16.19 -1.88
C HIS A 118 -1.10 -15.44 -0.56
N LEU A 119 -1.79 -14.31 -0.54
CA LEU A 119 -2.08 -13.61 0.71
C LEU A 119 -3.43 -14.04 1.28
N PRO A 120 -3.56 -14.21 2.61
CA PRO A 120 -4.86 -14.45 3.23
C PRO A 120 -5.83 -13.30 2.94
N GLU A 121 -7.12 -13.62 2.75
CA GLU A 121 -8.20 -12.63 2.53
C GLU A 121 -8.21 -11.52 3.58
N THR A 122 -7.99 -11.87 4.86
CA THR A 122 -7.93 -10.91 5.96
C THR A 122 -6.78 -9.90 5.81
N VAL A 123 -5.67 -10.28 5.19
CA VAL A 123 -4.55 -9.38 4.87
C VAL A 123 -4.93 -8.51 3.69
N ILE A 124 -5.55 -9.08 2.66
CA ILE A 124 -6.00 -8.34 1.47
C ILE A 124 -6.95 -7.21 1.87
N GLU A 125 -7.97 -7.52 2.68
CA GLU A 125 -8.95 -6.55 3.19
C GLU A 125 -8.29 -5.50 4.08
N SER A 126 -7.42 -5.92 5.01
CA SER A 126 -6.80 -5.02 5.99
C SER A 126 -5.93 -3.94 5.34
N TYR A 127 -5.25 -4.27 4.24
CA TYR A 127 -4.33 -3.35 3.55
C TYR A 127 -4.92 -2.75 2.26
N GLY A 128 -6.16 -3.10 1.90
CA GLY A 128 -6.85 -2.63 0.69
C GLY A 128 -6.15 -3.08 -0.59
N LEU A 129 -5.80 -4.35 -0.66
CA LEU A 129 -5.11 -5.00 -1.78
C LEU A 129 -6.08 -5.64 -2.79
N ASP A 130 -7.36 -5.32 -2.69
CA ASP A 130 -8.40 -5.69 -3.64
C ASP A 130 -8.24 -4.88 -4.94
N MET A 131 -7.17 -5.16 -5.68
CA MET A 131 -6.83 -4.49 -6.92
C MET A 131 -7.71 -5.01 -8.07
N GLN A 132 -8.89 -4.38 -8.24
CA GLN A 132 -9.82 -4.59 -9.36
C GLN A 132 -9.59 -3.62 -10.53
#